data_AF-A0A0D3HDE8-F1
#
_entry.id   AF-A0A0D3HDE8-F1
#
_cell.length_a   1.000
_cell.length_b   1.000
_cell.length_c   1.000
_cell.angle_alpha   90.00
_cell.angle_beta   90.00
_cell.angle_gamma   90.00
#
_symmetry.space_group_name_H-M   'P 1'
#
loop_
_entity.id
_entity.type
_entity.pdbx_description
1 polymer ?
#
loop_
_entity_poly.entity_id
_entity_poly.type
_entity_poly.pdbx_seq_one_letter_code
_entity_poly.pdbx_strand_id
1 'polypeptide(L)'
;MSAWLPQLEIAAEQPPEGGGDGGGNNNGKWKGKEKVVPKHRKNRHGMLVGCYFVPKDLELFAILRCKLVCGQLPGALNNVFEHIRILEFHPALLHETYIGKEEDGYIYFFNRRQFAMKAGNKRQPTRVAKGGTWKASGGSKTVRSKKVDGIDIGQKLTMMFYERRFEGDRNPIKTN
;
A
#
# COMPACT_ATOMS: atom_id res chain seq x y z
N MET A 1 -2.61 -9.62 -2.46
CA MET A 1 -1.91 -8.39 -2.08
C MET A 1 -0.46 -8.77 -1.91
N SER A 2 0.37 -8.31 -2.83
CA SER A 2 1.83 -8.39 -2.76
C SER A 2 2.29 -7.04 -2.19
N ALA A 3 3.28 -6.89 -1.31
CA ALA A 3 4.22 -7.88 -0.84
C ALA A 3 5.70 -7.59 -1.21
N TRP A 4 6.09 -6.38 -1.63
CA TRP A 4 7.49 -6.02 -1.99
C TRP A 4 8.27 -5.38 -0.84
N LEU A 5 9.52 -5.80 -0.62
CA LEU A 5 10.50 -5.15 0.24
C LEU A 5 11.74 -4.86 -0.62
N PRO A 6 12.29 -3.64 -0.59
CA PRO A 6 13.71 -3.43 -0.76
C PRO A 6 14.30 -2.87 0.54
N GLN A 7 15.22 -3.65 1.09
CA GLN A 7 16.09 -3.27 2.19
C GLN A 7 16.97 -2.09 1.78
N LEU A 8 16.89 -0.98 2.53
CA LEU A 8 17.96 0.02 2.55
C LEU A 8 18.11 0.59 3.96
N GLU A 9 19.25 0.24 4.54
CA GLU A 9 19.81 0.66 5.82
C GLU A 9 20.41 2.06 5.62
N ILE A 10 19.91 3.09 6.31
CA ILE A 10 20.64 4.35 6.48
C ILE A 10 20.57 4.75 7.96
N ALA A 11 21.77 4.90 8.50
CA ALA A 11 22.14 5.10 9.88
C ALA A 11 21.51 6.34 10.52
N ALA A 12 21.29 6.23 11.83
CA ALA A 12 20.95 7.31 12.72
C ALA A 12 22.09 8.35 12.78
N GLU A 13 21.77 9.62 12.55
CA GLU A 13 22.57 10.73 13.09
C GLU A 13 21.88 11.30 14.33
N GLN A 14 22.64 11.33 15.43
CA GLN A 14 22.31 12.02 16.66
C GLN A 14 22.46 13.55 16.47
N PRO A 15 21.64 14.40 17.12
CA PRO A 15 21.91 15.83 17.16
C PRO A 15 23.02 16.17 18.17
N PRO A 16 23.81 17.23 17.94
CA PRO A 16 24.90 17.63 18.82
C PRO A 16 24.39 18.26 20.13
N GLU A 17 25.09 17.92 21.22
CA GLU A 17 25.05 18.66 22.47
C GLU A 17 25.69 20.05 22.32
N GLY A 18 25.07 21.07 22.92
CA GLY A 18 25.61 22.42 22.97
C GLY A 18 24.89 23.23 24.05
N GLY A 19 25.54 23.39 25.19
CA GLY A 19 25.04 24.12 26.36
C GLY A 19 25.11 25.65 26.21
N GLY A 20 24.46 26.33 27.15
CA GLY A 20 24.53 27.79 27.32
C GLY A 20 23.59 28.27 28.42
N ASP A 21 24.16 28.51 29.59
CA ASP A 21 23.56 29.09 30.79
C ASP A 21 23.33 30.61 30.64
N GLY A 22 22.32 31.17 31.32
CA GLY A 22 22.05 32.62 31.27
C GLY A 22 20.67 33.02 31.76
N GLY A 23 20.57 33.33 33.06
CA GLY A 23 19.33 33.72 33.74
C GLY A 23 18.79 35.12 33.40
N GLY A 24 17.52 35.33 33.77
CA GLY A 24 16.84 36.62 33.69
C GLY A 24 15.39 36.51 34.12
N ASN A 25 15.10 36.98 35.34
CA ASN A 25 13.80 36.94 36.00
C ASN A 25 13.05 38.26 35.81
N ASN A 26 11.79 38.23 35.36
CA ASN A 26 10.81 39.28 35.67
C ASN A 26 9.36 38.91 35.30
N ASN A 27 8.52 39.08 36.32
CA ASN A 27 7.08 38.87 36.34
C ASN A 27 6.32 39.79 35.37
N GLY A 28 5.58 39.16 34.45
CA GLY A 28 4.68 39.83 33.51
C GLY A 28 3.39 39.04 33.32
N LYS A 29 2.40 39.36 34.15
CA LYS A 29 0.95 39.40 33.85
C LYS A 29 0.45 38.56 32.67
N TRP A 30 -0.25 37.48 33.02
CA TRP A 30 -1.02 36.56 32.19
C TRP A 30 -1.72 37.20 30.99
N LYS A 31 -1.17 36.96 29.80
CA LYS A 31 -1.95 36.64 28.60
C LYS A 31 -1.51 35.25 28.22
N GLY A 32 -2.25 34.24 28.69
CA GLY A 32 -2.18 32.91 28.12
C GLY A 32 -2.56 33.04 26.66
N LYS A 33 -1.56 33.29 25.80
CA LYS A 33 -1.66 32.94 24.39
C LYS A 33 -1.89 31.44 24.45
N GLU A 34 -3.15 31.06 24.24
CA GLU A 34 -3.52 29.70 23.91
C GLU A 34 -2.41 29.21 22.98
N LYS A 35 -1.54 28.33 23.50
CA LYS A 35 -0.62 27.61 22.64
C LYS A 35 -1.59 26.87 21.75
N VAL A 36 -1.75 27.35 20.53
CA VAL A 36 -2.33 26.57 19.44
C VAL A 36 -1.36 25.41 19.30
N VAL A 37 -1.59 24.38 20.13
CA VAL A 37 -1.00 23.07 19.99
C VAL A 37 -1.30 22.72 18.54
N PRO A 38 -0.30 22.45 17.70
CA PRO A 38 -0.56 22.10 16.32
C PRO A 38 -1.59 20.98 16.33
N LYS A 39 -2.72 21.21 15.66
CA LYS A 39 -3.88 20.33 15.56
C LYS A 39 -3.58 19.05 14.76
N HIS A 40 -2.34 18.58 14.81
CA HIS A 40 -1.78 17.53 13.97
C HIS A 40 -1.27 16.37 14.83
N ARG A 41 -2.18 15.77 15.60
CA ARG A 41 -1.96 14.41 16.16
C ARG A 41 -2.27 13.30 15.15
N LYS A 42 -2.63 13.65 13.91
CA LYS A 42 -3.03 12.70 12.87
C LYS A 42 -1.95 12.60 11.79
N ASN A 43 -1.68 11.39 11.34
CA ASN A 43 -0.83 11.11 10.18
C ASN A 43 -1.57 11.44 8.87
N ARG A 44 -0.89 11.24 7.73
CA ARG A 44 -1.41 11.51 6.38
C ARG A 44 -2.75 10.82 6.05
N HIS A 45 -3.08 9.75 6.75
CA HIS A 45 -4.31 9.00 6.57
C HIS A 45 -5.43 9.48 7.49
N GLY A 46 -5.13 10.27 8.51
CA GLY A 46 -6.08 10.66 9.56
C GLY A 46 -6.07 9.75 10.78
N MET A 47 -5.15 8.79 10.87
CA MET A 47 -4.91 7.95 12.06
C MET A 47 -4.00 8.69 13.04
N LEU A 48 -3.95 8.28 14.31
CA LEU A 48 -3.02 8.90 15.27
C LEU A 48 -1.56 8.70 14.84
N VAL A 49 -0.73 9.73 15.05
CA VAL A 49 0.74 9.63 14.84
C VAL A 49 1.29 8.48 15.69
N GLY A 50 2.13 7.63 15.09
CA GLY A 50 2.62 6.38 15.70
C GLY A 50 1.76 5.14 15.39
N CYS A 51 0.58 5.30 14.80
CA CYS A 51 -0.22 4.20 14.26
C CYS A 51 0.03 4.04 12.75
N TYR A 52 0.38 2.83 12.33
CA TYR A 52 0.69 2.48 10.94
C TYR A 52 -0.30 1.44 10.40
N PHE A 53 -0.47 1.41 9.07
CA PHE A 53 -1.34 0.43 8.43
C PHE A 53 -0.56 -0.86 8.11
N VAL A 54 -0.67 -1.85 9.01
CA VAL A 54 -0.02 -3.16 8.86
C VAL A 54 -1.09 -4.27 8.89
N PRO A 55 -1.83 -4.49 7.79
CA PRO A 55 -3.01 -5.34 7.80
C PRO A 55 -2.66 -6.83 7.67
N LYS A 56 -3.46 -7.66 8.35
CA LYS A 56 -3.47 -9.12 8.16
C LYS A 56 -4.26 -9.49 6.90
N ASP A 57 -3.99 -10.68 6.35
CA ASP A 57 -4.70 -11.19 5.18
C ASP A 57 -6.24 -11.10 5.31
N LEU A 58 -6.79 -11.46 6.48
CA LEU A 58 -8.23 -11.38 6.74
C LEU A 58 -8.77 -9.94 6.74
N GLU A 59 -8.00 -8.99 7.26
CA GLU A 59 -8.37 -7.58 7.30
C GLU A 59 -8.39 -6.99 5.88
N LEU A 60 -7.41 -7.36 5.05
CA LEU A 60 -7.39 -7.00 3.63
C LEU A 60 -8.63 -7.50 2.88
N PHE A 61 -9.08 -8.72 3.14
CA PHE A 61 -10.33 -9.24 2.56
C PHE A 61 -11.58 -8.53 3.10
N ALA A 62 -11.61 -8.22 4.40
CA ALA A 62 -12.71 -7.46 4.98
C ALA A 62 -12.82 -6.06 4.36
N ILE A 63 -11.69 -5.38 4.18
CA ILE A 63 -11.58 -4.08 3.51
C ILE A 63 -12.07 -4.19 2.06
N LEU A 64 -11.61 -5.19 1.30
CA LEU A 64 -12.06 -5.42 -0.07
C LEU A 64 -13.58 -5.64 -0.14
N ARG A 65 -14.14 -6.46 0.75
CA ARG A 65 -15.59 -6.70 0.81
C ARG A 65 -16.35 -5.42 1.17
N CYS A 66 -15.86 -4.64 2.12
CA CYS A 66 -16.44 -3.35 2.48
C CYS A 66 -16.46 -2.41 1.27
N LYS A 67 -15.36 -2.30 0.52
CA LYS A 67 -15.32 -1.50 -0.71
C LYS A 67 -16.32 -1.97 -1.77
N LEU A 68 -16.53 -3.29 -1.90
CA LEU A 68 -17.47 -3.87 -2.86
C LEU A 68 -18.94 -3.64 -2.47
N VAL A 69 -19.28 -3.75 -1.19
CA VAL A 69 -20.66 -3.61 -0.69
C VAL A 69 -21.03 -2.15 -0.48
N CYS A 70 -20.14 -1.35 0.11
CA CYS A 70 -20.40 0.03 0.51
C CYS A 70 -19.97 1.07 -0.54
N GLY A 71 -19.22 0.66 -1.58
CA GLY A 71 -18.69 1.55 -2.62
C GLY A 71 -17.53 2.46 -2.18
N GLN A 72 -17.45 2.83 -0.91
CA GLN A 72 -16.36 3.60 -0.31
C GLN A 72 -15.88 2.99 1.01
N LEU A 73 -14.62 3.26 1.36
CA LEU A 73 -14.06 2.86 2.64
C LEU A 73 -14.27 3.96 3.67
N PRO A 74 -14.53 3.61 4.94
CA PRO A 74 -14.69 4.59 6.00
C PRO A 74 -13.35 5.21 6.42
N GLY A 75 -13.39 6.52 6.69
CA GLY A 75 -12.34 7.25 7.39
C GLY A 75 -10.96 7.10 6.76
N ALA A 76 -9.97 6.80 7.61
CA ALA A 76 -8.56 6.79 7.21
C ALA A 76 -8.21 5.75 6.14
N LEU A 77 -8.97 4.66 6.04
CA LEU A 77 -8.72 3.61 5.07
C LEU A 77 -8.94 4.07 3.62
N ASN A 78 -9.79 5.09 3.40
CA ASN A 78 -9.98 5.61 2.05
C ASN A 78 -8.74 6.34 1.52
N ASN A 79 -7.86 6.82 2.41
CA ASN A 79 -6.62 7.53 2.07
C ASN A 79 -5.43 6.58 1.87
N VAL A 80 -5.53 5.34 2.38
CA VAL A 80 -4.48 4.32 2.26
C VAL A 80 -4.46 3.66 0.88
N PHE A 81 -5.63 3.51 0.24
CA PHE A 81 -5.76 2.78 -1.01
C PHE A 81 -6.02 3.70 -2.19
N GLU A 82 -5.18 3.60 -3.21
CA GLU A 82 -5.39 4.29 -4.48
C GLU A 82 -6.22 3.45 -5.45
N HIS A 83 -7.12 4.08 -6.19
CA HIS A 83 -7.89 3.40 -7.23
C HIS A 83 -7.22 3.58 -8.59
N ILE A 84 -6.63 2.51 -9.13
CA ILE A 84 -5.85 2.58 -10.37
C ILE A 84 -6.01 1.31 -11.21
N ARG A 85 -5.86 1.48 -12.52
CA ARG A 85 -5.79 0.38 -13.49
C ARG A 85 -4.34 -0.09 -13.62
N ILE A 86 -3.88 -0.92 -12.69
CA ILE A 86 -2.45 -1.32 -12.61
C ILE A 86 -1.88 -1.93 -13.90
N LEU A 87 -2.73 -2.50 -14.75
CA LEU A 87 -2.30 -3.11 -16.02
C LEU A 87 -1.92 -2.06 -17.09
N GLU A 88 -2.36 -0.81 -16.96
CA GLU A 88 -2.03 0.25 -17.91
C GLU A 88 -0.62 0.84 -17.67
N PHE A 89 0.04 0.44 -16.58
CA PHE A 89 1.32 1.00 -16.16
C PHE A 89 2.40 -0.07 -16.03
N HIS A 90 3.65 0.35 -16.19
CA HIS A 90 4.82 -0.45 -15.83
C HIS A 90 5.01 -0.39 -14.30
N PRO A 91 5.36 -1.50 -13.61
CA PRO A 91 5.53 -1.51 -12.15
C PRO A 91 6.55 -0.51 -11.63
N ALA A 92 7.65 -0.26 -12.35
CA ALA A 92 8.65 0.73 -11.94
C ALA A 92 8.05 2.14 -11.86
N LEU A 93 7.25 2.51 -12.86
CA LEU A 93 6.55 3.80 -12.88
C LEU A 93 5.50 3.88 -11.76
N LEU A 94 4.78 2.78 -11.48
CA LEU A 94 3.85 2.74 -10.35
C LEU A 94 4.59 2.95 -9.02
N HIS A 95 5.75 2.35 -8.85
CA HIS A 95 6.56 2.54 -7.64
C HIS A 95 7.01 3.99 -7.51
N GLU A 96 7.66 4.55 -8.54
CA GLU A 96 8.14 5.95 -8.53
C GLU A 96 7.03 6.95 -8.25
N THR A 97 5.85 6.76 -8.86
CA THR A 97 4.71 7.67 -8.70
C THR A 97 4.13 7.64 -7.30
N TYR A 98 4.17 6.48 -6.63
CA TYR A 98 3.45 6.25 -5.37
C TYR A 98 4.35 5.91 -4.18
N ILE A 99 5.68 6.02 -4.30
CA ILE A 99 6.62 5.78 -3.20
C ILE A 99 6.31 6.66 -1.98
N GLY A 100 5.85 7.89 -2.21
CA GLY A 100 5.37 8.79 -1.15
C GLY A 100 4.09 8.32 -0.45
N LYS A 101 3.48 7.19 -0.84
CA LYS A 101 2.32 6.54 -0.20
C LYS A 101 2.62 5.14 0.33
N GLU A 102 3.90 4.79 0.42
CA GLU A 102 4.35 3.52 0.97
C GLU A 102 4.02 3.38 2.46
N GLU A 103 3.41 2.26 2.83
CA GLU A 103 3.06 1.86 4.19
C GLU A 103 3.75 0.52 4.50
N ASP A 104 4.72 0.55 5.40
CA ASP A 104 5.44 -0.66 5.87
C ASP A 104 6.03 -1.49 4.71
N GLY A 105 6.73 -0.85 3.77
CA GLY A 105 7.27 -1.52 2.58
C GLY A 105 6.29 -1.63 1.41
N TYR A 106 4.99 -1.35 1.61
CA TYR A 106 3.96 -1.68 0.63
C TYR A 106 3.15 -0.49 0.15
N ILE A 107 2.84 -0.50 -1.15
CA ILE A 107 1.88 0.43 -1.74
C ILE A 107 0.59 -0.35 -2.07
N TYR A 108 -0.54 0.13 -1.56
CA TYR A 108 -1.82 -0.55 -1.66
C TYR A 108 -2.72 0.06 -2.73
N PHE A 109 -3.23 -0.79 -3.62
CA PHE A 109 -4.10 -0.38 -4.73
C PHE A 109 -5.39 -1.17 -4.77
N PHE A 110 -6.50 -0.48 -5.09
CA PHE A 110 -7.67 -1.10 -5.66
C PHE A 110 -7.58 -1.09 -7.18
N ASN A 111 -7.57 -2.29 -7.76
CA ASN A 111 -7.60 -2.47 -9.21
C ASN A 111 -8.89 -3.18 -9.63
N ARG A 112 -9.48 -2.71 -10.72
CA ARG A 112 -10.58 -3.44 -11.37
C ARG A 112 -10.02 -4.66 -12.09
N ARG A 113 -10.50 -5.85 -11.71
CA ARG A 113 -10.12 -7.08 -12.38
C ARG A 113 -10.64 -7.07 -13.82
N GLN A 114 -9.72 -7.18 -14.78
CA GLN A 114 -10.03 -7.28 -16.20
C GLN A 114 -10.00 -8.75 -16.63
N PHE A 115 -10.85 -9.12 -17.58
CA PHE A 115 -10.94 -10.47 -18.11
C PHE A 115 -10.79 -10.45 -19.62
N ALA A 116 -9.97 -11.34 -20.16
CA ALA A 116 -9.89 -11.53 -21.61
C ALA A 116 -11.12 -12.33 -22.07
N MET A 117 -11.78 -11.86 -23.13
CA MET A 117 -12.72 -12.69 -23.86
C MET A 117 -11.92 -13.69 -24.69
N LYS A 118 -11.92 -14.96 -24.27
CA LYS A 118 -11.44 -16.07 -25.09
C LYS A 118 -12.64 -16.77 -25.73
N ALA A 119 -12.42 -17.41 -26.87
CA ALA A 119 -13.41 -18.31 -27.45
C ALA A 119 -13.74 -19.43 -26.44
N GLY A 120 -14.96 -19.45 -25.91
CA GLY A 120 -15.47 -20.40 -24.90
C GLY A 120 -15.77 -19.80 -23.51
N ASN A 121 -16.50 -20.54 -22.67
CA ASN A 121 -17.02 -20.09 -21.37
C ASN A 121 -15.96 -19.81 -20.27
N LYS A 122 -14.66 -19.83 -20.58
CA LYS A 122 -13.58 -19.67 -19.60
C LYS A 122 -13.04 -18.23 -19.62
N ARG A 123 -13.62 -17.35 -18.79
CA ARG A 123 -13.09 -16.00 -18.55
C ARG A 123 -11.83 -16.08 -17.68
N GLN A 124 -10.67 -15.74 -18.25
CA GLN A 124 -9.40 -15.68 -17.51
C GLN A 124 -9.04 -14.23 -17.18
N PRO A 125 -8.58 -13.93 -15.94
CA PRO A 125 -8.09 -12.61 -15.60
C PRO A 125 -6.91 -12.21 -16.49
N THR A 126 -6.96 -11.01 -17.08
CA THR A 126 -5.85 -10.45 -17.84
C THR A 126 -4.71 -10.10 -16.89
N ARG A 127 -3.49 -10.42 -17.31
CA ARG A 127 -2.25 -10.17 -16.56
C ARG A 127 -1.16 -9.54 -17.42
N VAL A 128 -1.49 -9.14 -18.64
CA VAL A 128 -0.59 -8.34 -19.47
C VAL A 128 -0.68 -6.91 -18.97
N ALA A 129 0.47 -6.28 -18.75
CA ALA A 129 0.55 -4.88 -18.38
C ALA A 129 1.50 -4.14 -19.32
N LYS A 130 1.56 -2.80 -19.24
CA LYS A 130 2.46 -2.01 -20.07
C LYS A 130 3.91 -2.45 -19.84
N GLY A 131 4.60 -2.81 -20.93
CA GLY A 131 6.00 -3.27 -20.91
C GLY A 131 6.20 -4.73 -20.51
N GLY A 132 5.16 -5.52 -20.20
CA GLY A 132 5.38 -6.91 -19.79
C GLY A 132 4.15 -7.68 -19.33
N THR A 133 4.37 -8.70 -18.50
CA THR A 133 3.27 -9.54 -17.97
C THR A 133 3.52 -9.98 -16.55
N TRP A 134 2.45 -9.99 -15.76
CA TRP A 134 2.43 -10.53 -14.42
C TRP A 134 2.19 -12.05 -14.46
N LYS A 135 3.15 -12.84 -13.98
CA LYS A 135 3.00 -14.29 -13.83
C LYS A 135 2.84 -14.64 -12.36
N ALA A 136 2.04 -15.66 -12.07
CA ALA A 136 1.90 -16.14 -10.69
C ALA A 136 3.24 -16.74 -10.22
N SER A 137 3.60 -16.46 -8.98
CA SER A 137 4.82 -16.96 -8.34
C SER A 137 4.47 -17.37 -6.92
N GLY A 138 5.00 -18.49 -6.42
CA GLY A 138 4.79 -18.94 -5.03
C GLY A 138 3.39 -19.46 -4.69
N GLY A 139 2.56 -19.79 -5.70
CA GLY A 139 1.24 -20.38 -5.50
C GLY A 139 0.16 -19.40 -5.02
N SER A 140 -1.05 -19.91 -4.77
CA SER A 140 -2.15 -19.15 -4.20
C SER A 140 -2.43 -19.58 -2.77
N LYS A 141 -2.60 -18.62 -1.87
CA LYS A 141 -3.04 -18.85 -0.50
C LYS A 141 -4.54 -18.60 -0.39
N THR A 142 -5.30 -19.65 -0.09
CA THR A 142 -6.71 -19.52 0.28
C THR A 142 -6.80 -18.98 1.70
N VAL A 143 -7.61 -17.95 1.89
CA VAL A 143 -7.86 -17.35 3.21
C VAL A 143 -9.23 -17.80 3.67
N ARG A 144 -9.28 -18.46 4.82
CA ARG A 144 -10.50 -19.08 5.38
C ARG A 144 -10.99 -18.31 6.60
N SER A 145 -12.31 -18.25 6.79
CA SER A 145 -12.94 -17.68 7.97
C SER A 145 -12.68 -18.53 9.20
N LYS A 146 -12.34 -17.90 10.32
CA LYS A 146 -12.33 -18.58 11.63
C LYS A 146 -13.71 -18.59 12.30
N LYS A 147 -14.61 -17.68 11.91
CA LYS A 147 -15.92 -17.49 12.57
C LYS A 147 -17.00 -18.45 12.09
N VAL A 148 -16.86 -18.99 10.88
CA VAL A 148 -17.83 -19.89 10.25
C VAL A 148 -17.00 -20.99 9.57
N ASP A 149 -17.03 -22.19 10.15
CA ASP A 149 -16.44 -23.48 9.70
C ASP A 149 -15.52 -23.44 8.46
N GLY A 150 -14.41 -22.69 8.56
CA GLY A 150 -13.42 -22.62 7.48
C GLY A 150 -13.99 -22.18 6.12
N ILE A 151 -15.05 -21.37 6.04
CA ILE A 151 -15.53 -20.89 4.74
C ILE A 151 -14.42 -20.10 4.04
N ASP A 152 -14.16 -20.42 2.78
CA ASP A 152 -13.19 -19.72 1.94
C ASP A 152 -13.65 -18.28 1.69
N ILE A 153 -12.86 -17.32 2.19
CA ILE A 153 -13.16 -15.89 2.11
C ILE A 153 -12.60 -15.28 0.83
N GLY A 154 -11.49 -15.84 0.32
CA GLY A 154 -10.87 -15.42 -0.93
C GLY A 154 -9.48 -16.03 -1.13
N GLN A 155 -8.81 -15.58 -2.20
CA GLN A 155 -7.49 -16.06 -2.59
C GLN A 155 -6.48 -14.92 -2.72
N LYS A 156 -5.33 -15.08 -2.06
CA LYS A 156 -4.16 -14.21 -2.20
C LYS A 156 -3.20 -14.88 -3.17
N LEU A 157 -2.88 -14.20 -4.26
CA LEU A 157 -1.88 -14.65 -5.23
C LEU A 157 -0.67 -13.74 -5.14
N THR A 158 0.51 -14.34 -5.10
CA THR A 158 1.78 -13.64 -5.32
C THR A 158 2.10 -13.69 -6.81
N MET A 159 2.59 -12.57 -7.34
CA MET A 159 2.87 -12.42 -8.76
C MET A 159 4.21 -11.71 -8.95
N MET A 160 4.92 -12.08 -10.00
CA MET A 160 6.15 -11.39 -10.44
C MET A 160 5.92 -10.80 -11.82
N PHE A 161 6.48 -9.62 -12.04
CA PHE A 161 6.47 -8.98 -13.34
C PHE A 161 7.62 -9.51 -14.18
N TYR A 162 7.33 -9.76 -15.45
CA TYR A 162 8.32 -10.14 -16.45
C TYR A 162 8.26 -9.13 -17.58
N GLU A 163 9.37 -8.45 -17.79
CA GLU A 163 9.51 -7.43 -18.81
C GLU A 163 9.64 -8.05 -20.20
N ARG A 164 8.99 -7.43 -21.18
CA ARG A 164 9.08 -7.81 -22.59
C ARG A 164 10.03 -6.83 -23.28
N ARG A 165 11.11 -7.34 -23.88
CA ARG A 165 12.10 -6.49 -24.56
C ARG A 165 11.60 -5.95 -25.90
N PHE A 166 10.88 -6.76 -26.67
CA PHE A 166 10.38 -6.39 -28.00
C PHE A 166 8.97 -6.92 -28.25
N GLU A 167 8.21 -6.26 -29.12
CA GLU A 167 6.89 -6.72 -29.54
C GLU A 167 6.99 -8.07 -30.26
N GLY A 168 6.35 -9.11 -29.72
CA GLY A 168 6.46 -10.50 -30.21
C GLY A 168 7.48 -11.38 -29.48
N ASP A 169 8.23 -10.85 -28.52
CA ASP A 169 9.18 -11.63 -27.73
C ASP A 169 8.47 -12.68 -26.86
N ARG A 170 8.89 -13.95 -27.02
CA ARG A 170 8.32 -15.12 -26.32
C ARG A 170 9.02 -15.39 -24.98
N ASN A 171 10.18 -14.79 -24.73
CA ASN A 171 11.02 -15.06 -23.57
C ASN A 171 11.16 -13.82 -22.66
N PRO A 172 10.11 -13.48 -21.89
CA PRO A 172 10.16 -12.30 -21.04
C PRO A 172 11.08 -12.55 -19.83
N ILE A 173 11.86 -11.54 -19.46
CA ILE A 173 12.88 -11.64 -18.40
C ILE A 173 12.28 -11.22 -17.07
N LYS A 174 12.62 -11.95 -16.01
CA LYS A 174 12.18 -11.63 -14.65
C LYS A 174 12.76 -10.28 -14.24
N THR A 175 11.91 -9.36 -13.81
CA THR A 175 12.36 -8.10 -13.20
C THR A 175 12.57 -8.34 -11.70
N ASN A 176 13.72 -7.93 -11.18
CA ASN A 176 14.11 -8.01 -9.77
C ASN A 176 14.02 -6.64 -9.11
#